data_AF-A0A0J8R8K6-F1
#
_entry.id   AF-A0A0J8R8K6-F1
#
_cell.length_a   1.000
_cell.length_b   1.000
_cell.length_c   1.000
_cell.angle_alpha   90.00
_cell.angle_beta   90.00
_cell.angle_gamma   90.00
#
_symmetry.space_group_name_H-M   'P 1'
#
loop_
_entity.id
_entity.type
_entity.pdbx_description
1 polymer ?
#
loop_
_entity_poly.entity_id
_entity_poly.type
_entity_poly.pdbx_seq_one_letter_code
_entity_poly.pdbx_strand_id
1 'polypeptide(L)'
;MSSAGLHTVLKTAKRLATVLCPAARREALQAEQKGNILLRTGTLATRAAQTQMKRQHQLASHDGSKCPIELSGSGNVAVETGRKLEELDRQRRRALDAHFLIECWDEVSNRGEVTLLENMRRTGGGEGMVRSAHIARQLLRISQRLDPLSWSETNGNVEVRPNGQKKTNTRELIEKFSETLEKDLLKQFDDFYRRANFDGMRECAKVLHDFNGGASVIGLFVNQHQFFIDRSQLITDEAVGDPETWERLADPDAEPPGVEPSLQSLVDEVKVVVQEESGIIKRTFPFYEQVLGTFVQRVFQQSIQQQLELVLDKANSVSSLAFLRSLQTARAYISSLVDDLKAHGLTEHPDTISSQTAMVLDQQLEDLFIPYLTGYSEREKGNLGEQYTSLLFKFATFHARRKKTPTTFISSLAKSGSELLASAREAYMNRLDSSDFTPTQRDVLVSLSGDVDDQSS
;
A
#
# COMPACT_ATOMS: atom_id res chain seq x y z
N MET A 1 -24.99 37.54 23.85
CA MET A 1 -24.01 38.00 22.83
C MET A 1 -23.87 39.51 22.95
N SER A 2 -22.68 40.01 23.26
CA SER A 2 -22.43 41.46 23.39
C SER A 2 -22.49 42.14 22.02
N SER A 3 -23.08 43.34 21.94
CA SER A 3 -23.18 44.20 20.75
C SER A 3 -21.84 44.36 19.99
N ALA A 4 -20.72 44.29 20.70
CA ALA A 4 -19.37 44.32 20.13
C ALA A 4 -19.02 43.09 19.28
N GLY A 5 -19.52 41.90 19.64
CA GLY A 5 -19.28 40.66 18.88
C GLY A 5 -20.04 40.65 17.55
N LEU A 6 -21.28 41.14 17.55
CA LEU A 6 -22.10 41.30 16.33
C LEU A 6 -21.46 42.28 15.34
N HIS A 7 -20.88 43.38 15.83
CA HIS A 7 -20.24 44.37 14.98
C HIS A 7 -18.93 43.88 14.35
N THR A 8 -18.16 43.06 15.08
CA THR A 8 -16.95 42.42 14.55
C THR A 8 -17.30 41.37 13.51
N VAL A 9 -18.27 40.50 13.80
CA VAL A 9 -18.82 39.49 12.85
C VAL A 9 -19.39 40.17 11.60
N LEU A 10 -20.07 41.30 11.72
CA LEU A 10 -20.57 42.06 10.55
C LEU A 10 -19.43 42.65 9.71
N LYS A 11 -18.31 43.02 10.36
CA LYS A 11 -17.15 43.63 9.70
C LYS A 11 -16.28 42.56 9.01
N THR A 12 -16.14 41.38 9.60
CA THR A 12 -15.54 40.19 8.96
C THR A 12 -16.44 39.65 7.85
N ALA A 13 -17.76 39.59 8.04
CA ALA A 13 -18.73 39.22 7.00
C ALA A 13 -18.72 40.20 5.82
N LYS A 14 -18.63 41.52 6.07
CA LYS A 14 -18.45 42.52 5.00
C LYS A 14 -17.11 42.38 4.27
N ARG A 15 -16.02 42.04 4.97
CA ARG A 15 -14.71 41.77 4.34
C ARG A 15 -14.73 40.48 3.50
N LEU A 16 -15.33 39.40 4.01
CA LEU A 16 -15.59 38.15 3.29
C LEU A 16 -16.46 38.37 2.05
N ALA A 17 -17.51 39.20 2.15
CA ALA A 17 -18.41 39.56 1.05
C ALA A 17 -17.79 40.45 -0.03
N THR A 18 -16.62 41.06 0.24
CA THR A 18 -15.89 41.87 -0.74
C THR A 18 -14.94 41.00 -1.59
N VAL A 19 -14.56 39.81 -1.10
CA VAL A 19 -13.55 38.93 -1.72
C VAL A 19 -14.19 37.75 -2.48
N LEU A 20 -15.42 37.34 -2.15
CA LEU A 20 -16.18 36.35 -2.92
C LEU A 20 -16.93 37.03 -4.07
N CYS A 21 -16.74 36.49 -5.29
CA CYS A 21 -17.31 36.85 -6.60
C CYS A 21 -18.60 37.71 -6.56
N PRO A 22 -18.81 38.69 -7.46
CA PRO A 22 -20.02 39.55 -7.50
C PRO A 22 -21.37 38.81 -7.46
N ALA A 23 -21.41 37.54 -7.88
CA ALA A 23 -22.55 36.63 -7.73
C ALA A 23 -22.85 36.27 -6.26
N ALA A 24 -21.81 35.97 -5.46
CA ALA A 24 -21.93 35.69 -4.03
C ALA A 24 -22.33 36.93 -3.21
N ARG A 25 -21.99 38.15 -3.66
CA ARG A 25 -22.45 39.40 -3.04
C ARG A 25 -23.96 39.62 -3.19
N ARG A 26 -24.55 39.25 -4.35
CA ARG A 26 -26.00 39.29 -4.56
C ARG A 26 -26.72 38.16 -3.83
N GLU A 27 -26.12 36.97 -3.77
CA GLU A 27 -26.67 35.83 -3.03
C GLU A 27 -26.56 35.99 -1.51
N ALA A 28 -25.48 36.54 -0.95
CA ALA A 28 -25.33 36.74 0.49
C ALA A 28 -26.27 37.84 1.03
N LEU A 29 -26.42 38.96 0.32
CA LEU A 29 -27.39 40.01 0.68
C LEU A 29 -28.84 39.55 0.48
N GLN A 30 -29.11 38.75 -0.56
CA GLN A 30 -30.42 38.08 -0.70
C GLN A 30 -30.61 37.00 0.37
N ALA A 31 -29.59 36.27 0.79
CA ALA A 31 -29.68 35.21 1.80
C ALA A 31 -29.75 35.75 3.23
N GLU A 32 -29.24 36.94 3.52
CA GLU A 32 -29.40 37.63 4.81
C GLU A 32 -30.82 38.22 4.94
N GLN A 33 -31.29 38.90 3.89
CA GLN A 33 -32.64 39.49 3.84
C GLN A 33 -33.73 38.41 3.70
N LYS A 34 -33.49 37.37 2.90
CA LYS A 34 -34.35 36.19 2.84
C LYS A 34 -34.16 35.31 4.06
N GLY A 35 -32.98 35.16 4.65
CA GLY A 35 -32.71 34.29 5.81
C GLY A 35 -33.42 34.70 7.09
N ASN A 36 -33.50 36.00 7.38
CA ASN A 36 -34.32 36.50 8.49
C ASN A 36 -35.83 36.35 8.22
N ILE A 37 -36.25 36.42 6.96
CA ILE A 37 -37.63 36.14 6.54
C ILE A 37 -37.88 34.61 6.54
N LEU A 38 -36.91 33.77 6.19
CA LEU A 38 -36.94 32.31 5.99
C LEU A 38 -36.79 31.54 7.31
N LEU A 39 -36.10 32.09 8.31
CA LEU A 39 -36.12 31.58 9.69
C LEU A 39 -37.52 31.76 10.32
N ARG A 40 -38.20 32.86 9.97
CA ARG A 40 -39.55 33.21 10.45
C ARG A 40 -40.63 32.49 9.64
N THR A 41 -40.52 32.41 8.32
CA THR A 41 -41.46 31.70 7.45
C THR A 41 -41.19 30.20 7.41
N GLY A 42 -39.97 29.75 7.60
CA GLY A 42 -39.59 28.33 7.63
C GLY A 42 -40.08 27.63 8.89
N THR A 43 -40.02 28.27 10.06
CA THR A 43 -40.63 27.77 11.30
C THR A 43 -42.16 27.81 11.26
N LEU A 44 -42.74 28.82 10.59
CA LEU A 44 -44.19 28.88 10.32
C LEU A 44 -44.63 27.85 9.28
N ALA A 45 -43.82 27.56 8.26
CA ALA A 45 -44.12 26.59 7.21
C ALA A 45 -43.95 25.15 7.69
N THR A 46 -42.95 24.85 8.53
CA THR A 46 -42.85 23.52 9.19
C THR A 46 -43.98 23.31 10.20
N ARG A 47 -44.38 24.35 10.95
CA ARG A 47 -45.57 24.29 11.82
C ARG A 47 -46.86 24.14 10.99
N ALA A 48 -47.00 24.86 9.88
CA ALA A 48 -48.16 24.75 8.99
C ALA A 48 -48.24 23.36 8.33
N ALA A 49 -47.11 22.81 7.87
CA ALA A 49 -47.02 21.46 7.32
C ALA A 49 -47.31 20.38 8.37
N GLN A 50 -46.77 20.49 9.59
CA GLN A 50 -47.13 19.59 10.70
C GLN A 50 -48.61 19.70 11.09
N THR A 51 -49.21 20.89 10.99
CA THR A 51 -50.63 21.11 11.28
C THR A 51 -51.52 20.57 10.16
N GLN A 52 -51.10 20.68 8.89
CA GLN A 52 -51.77 20.08 7.74
C GLN A 52 -51.67 18.55 7.76
N MET A 53 -50.52 17.99 8.10
CA MET A 53 -50.32 16.54 8.21
C MET A 53 -51.14 15.96 9.37
N LYS A 54 -51.25 16.68 10.50
CA LYS A 54 -52.18 16.33 11.60
C LYS A 54 -53.65 16.42 11.19
N ARG A 55 -54.04 17.43 10.39
CA ARG A 55 -55.40 17.54 9.83
C ARG A 55 -55.70 16.43 8.82
N GLN A 56 -54.76 16.05 7.97
CA GLN A 56 -54.92 14.93 7.03
C GLN A 56 -55.02 13.58 7.76
N HIS A 57 -54.24 13.36 8.83
CA HIS A 57 -54.41 12.17 9.68
C HIS A 57 -55.74 12.15 10.44
N GLN A 58 -56.27 13.30 10.87
CA GLN A 58 -57.60 13.39 11.49
C GLN A 58 -58.74 13.17 10.47
N LEU A 59 -58.61 13.70 9.25
CA LEU A 59 -59.59 13.50 8.17
C LEU A 59 -59.57 12.07 7.61
N ALA A 60 -58.40 11.42 7.54
CA ALA A 60 -58.28 10.01 7.15
C ALA A 60 -58.84 9.04 8.20
N SER A 61 -59.09 9.49 9.44
CA SER A 61 -59.78 8.70 10.47
C SER A 61 -61.31 8.74 10.38
N HIS A 62 -61.87 9.63 9.53
CA HIS A 62 -63.31 9.91 9.52
C HIS A 62 -63.95 10.01 8.13
N ASP A 63 -63.45 9.30 7.13
CA ASP A 63 -64.29 8.93 5.97
C ASP A 63 -63.66 7.78 5.16
N GLY A 64 -64.12 6.57 5.41
CA GLY A 64 -63.78 5.40 4.61
C GLY A 64 -64.89 5.09 3.62
N SER A 65 -64.95 5.81 2.49
CA SER A 65 -65.49 5.34 1.20
C SER A 65 -65.73 6.48 0.20
N LYS A 66 -64.84 6.62 -0.81
CA LYS A 66 -65.20 6.77 -2.24
C LYS A 66 -63.96 6.84 -3.14
N CYS A 67 -64.16 6.32 -4.35
CA CYS A 67 -63.21 5.88 -5.37
C CYS A 67 -62.29 6.94 -6.02
N PRO A 68 -61.28 6.50 -6.80
CA PRO A 68 -60.07 7.27 -7.14
C PRO A 68 -60.07 7.73 -8.61
N ILE A 69 -60.20 9.05 -8.89
CA ILE A 69 -59.91 9.65 -10.21
C ILE A 69 -59.16 11.00 -10.14
N GLU A 70 -58.90 11.59 -8.96
CA GLU A 70 -58.17 12.88 -8.83
C GLU A 70 -56.72 12.77 -8.30
N LEU A 71 -56.09 11.59 -8.36
CA LEU A 71 -54.71 11.41 -7.86
C LEU A 71 -53.61 11.89 -8.82
N SER A 72 -53.89 12.06 -10.12
CA SER A 72 -52.88 12.46 -11.11
C SER A 72 -52.49 13.94 -11.01
N GLY A 73 -53.45 14.83 -10.71
CA GLY A 73 -53.18 16.26 -10.52
C GLY A 73 -52.53 16.60 -9.17
N SER A 74 -52.94 15.90 -8.10
CA SER A 74 -52.37 16.09 -6.75
C SER A 74 -50.96 15.49 -6.60
N GLY A 75 -50.64 14.43 -7.35
CA GLY A 75 -49.30 13.82 -7.36
C GLY A 75 -48.23 14.77 -7.88
N ASN A 76 -48.51 15.48 -8.97
CA ASN A 76 -47.56 16.46 -9.55
C ASN A 76 -47.29 17.63 -8.60
N VAL A 77 -48.33 18.12 -7.90
CA VAL A 77 -48.19 19.19 -6.89
C VAL A 77 -47.39 18.71 -5.67
N ALA A 78 -47.58 17.46 -5.23
CA ALA A 78 -46.82 16.88 -4.12
C ALA A 78 -45.34 16.68 -4.49
N VAL A 79 -45.04 16.21 -5.69
CA VAL A 79 -43.66 16.06 -6.21
C VAL A 79 -42.96 17.41 -6.31
N GLU A 80 -43.64 18.42 -6.83
CA GLU A 80 -43.05 19.76 -6.98
C GLU A 80 -42.88 20.48 -5.62
N THR A 81 -43.77 20.22 -4.68
CA THR A 81 -43.61 20.66 -3.28
C THR A 81 -42.45 19.94 -2.60
N GLY A 82 -42.27 18.63 -2.84
CA GLY A 82 -41.14 17.84 -2.37
C GLY A 82 -39.80 18.38 -2.90
N ARG A 83 -39.72 18.67 -4.20
CA ARG A 83 -38.53 19.25 -4.84
C ARG A 83 -38.18 20.62 -4.27
N LYS A 84 -39.18 21.48 -4.02
CA LYS A 84 -38.98 22.80 -3.40
C LYS A 84 -38.55 22.67 -1.92
N LEU A 85 -39.08 21.68 -1.20
CA LEU A 85 -38.69 21.41 0.18
C LEU A 85 -37.25 20.88 0.26
N GLU A 86 -36.86 19.99 -0.66
CA GLU A 86 -35.49 19.47 -0.75
C GLU A 86 -34.49 20.59 -1.09
N GLU A 87 -34.84 21.50 -2.02
CA GLU A 87 -34.03 22.67 -2.33
C GLU A 87 -33.90 23.62 -1.13
N LEU A 88 -34.98 23.86 -0.39
CA LEU A 88 -34.95 24.66 0.83
C LEU A 88 -34.11 24.02 1.94
N ASP A 89 -34.22 22.70 2.13
CA ASP A 89 -33.40 21.98 3.12
C ASP A 89 -31.92 22.01 2.73
N ARG A 90 -31.61 21.85 1.43
CA ARG A 90 -30.26 21.99 0.89
C ARG A 90 -29.68 23.39 1.13
N GLN A 91 -30.45 24.43 0.87
CA GLN A 91 -30.05 25.81 1.15
C GLN A 91 -29.86 26.07 2.64
N ARG A 92 -30.74 25.52 3.48
CA ARG A 92 -30.62 25.62 4.94
C ARG A 92 -29.34 24.96 5.44
N ARG A 93 -29.01 23.74 5.00
CA ARG A 93 -27.78 23.04 5.39
C ARG A 93 -26.55 23.84 4.99
N ARG A 94 -26.49 24.31 3.73
CA ARG A 94 -25.40 25.18 3.26
C ARG A 94 -25.25 26.47 4.08
N ALA A 95 -26.36 27.09 4.47
CA ALA A 95 -26.33 28.30 5.29
C ALA A 95 -25.81 28.02 6.71
N LEU A 96 -26.17 26.88 7.30
CA LEU A 96 -25.63 26.44 8.61
C LEU A 96 -24.14 26.14 8.53
N ASP A 97 -23.70 25.42 7.48
CA ASP A 97 -22.28 25.11 7.26
C ASP A 97 -21.46 26.39 7.05
N ALA A 98 -21.98 27.36 6.28
CA ALA A 98 -21.34 28.65 6.06
C ALA A 98 -21.29 29.50 7.35
N HIS A 99 -22.37 29.50 8.14
CA HIS A 99 -22.38 30.18 9.43
C HIS A 99 -21.32 29.62 10.37
N PHE A 100 -21.27 28.29 10.50
CA PHE A 100 -20.29 27.60 11.34
C PHE A 100 -18.85 27.86 10.88
N LEU A 101 -18.61 27.89 9.56
CA LEU A 101 -17.29 28.22 9.00
C LEU A 101 -16.86 29.65 9.35
N ILE A 102 -17.79 30.61 9.31
CA ILE A 102 -17.51 32.00 9.67
C ILE A 102 -17.21 32.11 11.17
N GLU A 103 -17.92 31.39 12.02
CA GLU A 103 -17.65 31.33 13.46
C GLU A 103 -16.27 30.75 13.74
N CYS A 104 -15.90 29.65 13.08
CA CYS A 104 -14.56 29.06 13.20
C CYS A 104 -13.48 30.05 12.73
N TRP A 105 -13.71 30.78 11.64
CA TRP A 105 -12.76 31.78 11.14
C TRP A 105 -12.62 32.98 12.08
N ASP A 106 -13.73 33.44 12.67
CA ASP A 106 -13.71 34.52 13.66
C ASP A 106 -12.90 34.12 14.89
N GLU A 107 -13.07 32.88 15.37
CA GLU A 107 -12.30 32.35 16.49
C GLU A 107 -10.80 32.28 16.19
N VAL A 108 -10.42 31.72 15.04
CA VAL A 108 -9.01 31.59 14.64
C VAL A 108 -8.36 32.95 14.40
N SER A 109 -9.05 33.89 13.74
CA SER A 109 -8.48 35.18 13.33
C SER A 109 -8.49 36.26 14.41
N ASN A 110 -9.49 36.26 15.30
CA ASN A 110 -9.65 37.29 16.34
C ASN A 110 -9.24 36.81 17.74
N ARG A 111 -9.45 35.52 18.06
CA ARG A 111 -9.10 34.95 19.38
C ARG A 111 -7.78 34.18 19.34
N GLY A 112 -7.40 33.66 18.18
CA GLY A 112 -6.19 32.83 18.05
C GLY A 112 -6.33 31.46 18.69
N GLU A 113 -7.56 30.97 18.81
CA GLU A 113 -7.91 29.69 19.42
C GLU A 113 -8.68 28.81 18.41
N VAL A 114 -8.69 27.49 18.65
CA VAL A 114 -9.37 26.48 17.80
C VAL A 114 -10.38 25.66 18.60
N THR A 115 -11.00 26.23 19.64
CA THR A 115 -11.86 25.49 20.58
C THR A 115 -13.10 24.89 19.92
N LEU A 116 -13.73 25.58 18.96
CA LEU A 116 -14.90 25.05 18.26
C LEU A 116 -14.55 23.81 17.40
N LEU A 117 -13.40 23.83 16.74
CA LEU A 117 -12.87 22.71 15.96
C LEU A 117 -12.40 21.55 16.87
N GLU A 118 -11.76 21.89 17.99
CA GLU A 118 -11.31 20.93 19.00
C GLU A 118 -12.51 20.21 19.65
N ASN A 119 -13.58 20.93 19.97
CA ASN A 119 -14.81 20.35 20.48
C ASN A 119 -15.45 19.43 19.44
N MET A 120 -15.52 19.85 18.17
CA MET A 120 -16.04 18.98 17.11
C MET A 120 -15.20 17.71 16.94
N ARG A 121 -13.87 17.82 17.04
CA ARG A 121 -12.95 16.67 17.02
C ARG A 121 -13.20 15.72 18.20
N ARG A 122 -13.37 16.24 19.41
CA ARG A 122 -13.52 15.45 20.65
C ARG A 122 -14.91 14.84 20.82
N THR A 123 -15.96 15.58 20.50
CA THR A 123 -17.36 15.19 20.80
C THR A 123 -18.00 14.41 19.65
N GLY A 124 -17.53 14.59 18.41
CA GLY A 124 -18.19 14.04 17.22
C GLY A 124 -17.72 12.65 16.76
N GLY A 125 -16.80 11.99 17.47
CA GLY A 125 -16.26 10.68 17.05
C GLY A 125 -15.65 10.73 15.64
N GLY A 126 -15.73 9.63 14.88
CA GLY A 126 -15.17 9.57 13.52
C GLY A 126 -15.78 10.55 12.52
N GLU A 127 -17.10 10.68 12.51
CA GLU A 127 -17.78 11.67 11.65
C GLU A 127 -17.46 13.12 12.04
N GLY A 128 -17.24 13.38 13.33
CA GLY A 128 -16.80 14.67 13.84
C GLY A 128 -15.42 15.03 13.32
N MET A 129 -14.49 14.09 13.35
CA MET A 129 -13.13 14.32 12.84
C MET A 129 -13.10 14.56 11.33
N VAL A 130 -13.86 13.78 10.57
CA VAL A 130 -14.04 13.97 9.12
C VAL A 130 -14.61 15.37 8.82
N ARG A 131 -15.63 15.80 9.56
CA ARG A 131 -16.20 17.15 9.42
C ARG A 131 -15.21 18.25 9.80
N SER A 132 -14.52 18.10 10.94
CA SER A 132 -13.47 19.03 11.38
C SER A 132 -12.38 19.18 10.33
N ALA A 133 -12.00 18.09 9.64
CA ALA A 133 -10.99 18.12 8.61
C ALA A 133 -11.42 18.92 7.38
N HIS A 134 -12.66 18.71 6.93
CA HIS A 134 -13.21 19.49 5.83
C HIS A 134 -13.20 20.99 6.15
N ILE A 135 -13.59 21.35 7.38
CA ILE A 135 -13.66 22.74 7.84
C ILE A 135 -12.26 23.34 8.00
N ALA A 136 -11.30 22.61 8.60
CA ALA A 136 -9.90 23.03 8.72
C ALA A 136 -9.29 23.37 7.36
N ARG A 137 -9.59 22.59 6.32
CA ARG A 137 -9.13 22.86 4.94
C ARG A 137 -9.76 24.11 4.35
N GLN A 138 -11.07 24.33 4.56
CA GLN A 138 -11.71 25.57 4.13
C GLN A 138 -11.09 26.78 4.84
N LEU A 139 -10.78 26.66 6.13
CA LEU A 139 -10.12 27.71 6.90
C LEU A 139 -8.70 27.99 6.39
N LEU A 140 -7.94 26.96 5.98
CA LEU A 140 -6.62 27.15 5.37
C LEU A 140 -6.71 27.94 4.05
N ARG A 141 -7.69 27.60 3.19
CA ARG A 141 -7.94 28.34 1.94
C ARG A 141 -8.40 29.78 2.19
N ILE A 142 -9.19 29.99 3.22
CA ILE A 142 -9.63 31.33 3.64
C ILE A 142 -8.44 32.12 4.21
N SER A 143 -7.56 31.49 4.99
CA SER A 143 -6.33 32.07 5.54
C SER A 143 -5.41 32.56 4.41
N GLN A 144 -5.18 31.76 3.38
CA GLN A 144 -4.40 32.16 2.20
C GLN A 144 -4.92 33.45 1.54
N ARG A 145 -6.24 33.64 1.54
CA ARG A 145 -6.89 34.77 0.85
C ARG A 145 -7.05 36.00 1.72
N LEU A 146 -7.32 35.83 3.01
CA LEU A 146 -7.66 36.90 3.94
C LEU A 146 -6.51 37.33 4.85
N ASP A 147 -5.47 36.50 4.96
CA ASP A 147 -4.27 36.80 5.73
C ASP A 147 -2.97 36.54 4.93
N PRO A 148 -2.71 37.29 3.84
CA PRO A 148 -1.52 37.07 3.02
C PRO A 148 -0.20 37.25 3.79
N LEU A 149 -0.22 38.06 4.86
CA LEU A 149 0.93 38.32 5.72
C LEU A 149 1.37 37.06 6.47
N SER A 150 0.43 36.23 6.95
CA SER A 150 0.70 34.92 7.56
C SER A 150 1.22 33.87 6.56
N TRP A 151 1.16 34.15 5.26
CA TRP A 151 1.65 33.30 4.18
C TRP A 151 2.91 33.84 3.49
N SER A 152 3.29 35.09 3.75
CA SER A 152 4.40 35.80 3.09
C SER A 152 5.73 35.69 3.81
N GLU A 153 5.76 35.32 5.11
CA GLU A 153 7.00 35.28 5.88
C GLU A 153 7.54 33.86 6.05
N THR A 154 8.66 33.60 5.39
CA THR A 154 9.58 32.49 5.71
C THR A 154 10.64 32.89 6.74
N ASN A 155 10.66 34.15 7.20
CA ASN A 155 11.68 34.69 8.09
C ASN A 155 11.08 35.56 9.21
N GLY A 156 10.55 34.89 10.24
CA GLY A 156 10.69 35.24 11.66
C GLY A 156 10.44 36.66 12.17
N ASN A 157 9.78 37.57 11.45
CA ASN A 157 9.58 38.93 11.92
C ASN A 157 8.13 39.15 12.37
N VAL A 158 7.86 38.81 13.64
CA VAL A 158 6.54 38.98 14.26
C VAL A 158 6.15 40.46 14.27
N GLU A 159 5.44 40.92 13.25
CA GLU A 159 4.86 42.26 13.25
C GLU A 159 3.76 42.34 14.32
N VAL A 160 4.04 43.18 15.32
CA VAL A 160 3.15 43.51 16.41
C VAL A 160 2.11 44.50 15.89
N ARG A 161 0.81 44.22 16.08
CA ARG A 161 -0.26 45.19 15.78
C ARG A 161 0.01 46.50 16.56
N PRO A 162 -0.45 47.68 16.10
CA PRO A 162 -0.28 48.95 16.83
C PRO A 162 -0.91 48.97 18.24
N ASN A 163 -1.59 47.90 18.65
CA ASN A 163 -2.17 47.66 19.98
C ASN A 163 -1.34 46.70 20.87
N GLY A 164 -0.10 46.34 20.51
CA GLY A 164 0.76 45.49 21.34
C GLY A 164 0.39 44.00 21.37
N GLN A 165 -0.66 43.57 20.66
CA GLN A 165 -1.02 42.16 20.53
C GLN A 165 -0.22 41.52 19.40
N LYS A 166 0.56 40.48 19.74
CA LYS A 166 1.20 39.57 18.78
C LYS A 166 0.10 39.04 17.86
N LYS A 167 0.18 39.31 16.56
CA LYS A 167 -0.74 38.68 15.61
C LYS A 167 -0.33 37.21 15.54
N THR A 168 -1.10 36.34 16.19
CA THR A 168 -0.90 34.89 16.15
C THR A 168 -0.92 34.46 14.68
N ASN A 169 0.08 33.71 14.25
CA ASN A 169 0.14 33.25 12.87
C ASN A 169 -1.03 32.31 12.62
N THR A 170 -2.07 32.81 11.94
CA THR A 170 -3.33 32.08 11.72
C THR A 170 -3.08 30.78 10.94
N ARG A 171 -2.06 30.79 10.08
CA ARG A 171 -1.58 29.63 9.32
C ARG A 171 -1.03 28.53 10.24
N GLU A 172 -0.05 28.85 11.07
CA GLU A 172 0.60 27.88 11.97
C GLU A 172 -0.40 27.22 12.94
N LEU A 173 -1.40 27.98 13.39
CA LEU A 173 -2.45 27.45 14.27
C LEU A 173 -3.31 26.41 13.55
N ILE A 174 -3.70 26.69 12.31
CA ILE A 174 -4.50 25.76 11.49
C ILE A 174 -3.66 24.54 11.09
N GLU A 175 -2.38 24.72 10.76
CA GLU A 175 -1.45 23.63 10.42
C GLU A 175 -1.25 22.69 11.62
N LYS A 176 -0.97 23.21 12.83
CA LYS A 176 -0.85 22.38 14.06
C LYS A 176 -2.13 21.61 14.39
N PHE A 177 -3.29 22.24 14.22
CA PHE A 177 -4.57 21.56 14.40
C PHE A 177 -4.74 20.44 13.36
N SER A 178 -4.37 20.70 12.10
CA SER A 178 -4.45 19.74 11.00
C SER A 178 -3.51 18.54 11.23
N GLU A 179 -2.29 18.75 11.70
CA GLU A 179 -1.35 17.68 12.08
C GLU A 179 -1.90 16.79 13.21
N THR A 180 -2.53 17.41 14.22
CA THR A 180 -3.13 16.66 15.33
C THR A 180 -4.32 15.84 14.84
N LEU A 181 -5.14 16.44 13.98
CA LEU A 181 -6.30 15.78 13.38
C LEU A 181 -5.89 14.63 12.45
N GLU A 182 -4.81 14.78 11.69
CA GLU A 182 -4.27 13.71 10.84
C GLU A 182 -3.87 12.50 11.68
N LYS A 183 -3.14 12.70 12.79
CA LYS A 183 -2.76 11.61 13.71
C LYS A 183 -3.98 10.89 14.29
N ASP A 184 -5.01 11.64 14.69
CA ASP A 184 -6.23 11.05 15.24
C ASP A 184 -7.02 10.27 14.15
N LEU A 185 -7.08 10.78 12.92
CA LEU A 185 -7.70 10.10 11.77
C LEU A 185 -6.95 8.82 11.38
N LEU A 186 -5.62 8.84 11.42
CA LEU A 186 -4.78 7.65 11.20
C LEU A 186 -5.04 6.57 12.26
N LYS A 187 -5.17 6.96 13.53
CA LYS A 187 -5.52 6.02 14.59
C LYS A 187 -6.90 5.41 14.38
N GLN A 188 -7.89 6.22 14.01
CA GLN A 188 -9.23 5.71 13.70
C GLN A 188 -9.25 4.79 12.47
N PHE A 189 -8.41 5.08 11.48
CA PHE A 189 -8.27 4.22 10.31
C PHE A 189 -7.79 2.81 10.71
N ASP A 190 -6.76 2.71 11.56
CA ASP A 190 -6.29 1.41 12.11
C ASP A 190 -7.38 0.73 12.97
N ASP A 191 -8.09 1.47 13.82
CA ASP A 191 -9.20 0.93 14.61
C ASP A 191 -10.32 0.37 13.71
N PHE A 192 -10.64 1.03 12.59
CA PHE A 192 -11.63 0.54 11.63
C PHE A 192 -11.13 -0.66 10.82
N TYR A 193 -9.82 -0.69 10.49
CA TYR A 193 -9.17 -1.84 9.85
C TYR A 193 -9.33 -3.11 10.69
N ARG A 194 -8.98 -3.03 11.98
CA ARG A 194 -9.08 -4.17 12.92
C ARG A 194 -10.52 -4.65 13.15
N ARG A 195 -11.51 -3.79 12.91
CA ARG A 195 -12.95 -4.11 13.08
C ARG A 195 -13.64 -4.49 11.77
N ALA A 196 -12.89 -4.60 10.66
CA ALA A 196 -13.42 -4.82 9.32
C ALA A 196 -14.51 -3.80 8.88
N ASN A 197 -14.42 -2.56 9.37
CA ASN A 197 -15.33 -1.48 8.98
C ASN A 197 -14.76 -0.69 7.80
N PHE A 198 -14.90 -1.24 6.59
CA PHE A 198 -14.35 -0.65 5.36
C PHE A 198 -14.98 0.70 5.00
N ASP A 199 -16.24 0.94 5.35
CA ASP A 199 -16.92 2.19 5.02
C ASP A 199 -16.39 3.35 5.88
N GLY A 200 -16.09 3.09 7.16
CA GLY A 200 -15.39 4.03 8.04
C GLY A 200 -13.96 4.30 7.58
N MET A 201 -13.22 3.25 7.20
CA MET A 201 -11.87 3.39 6.63
C MET A 201 -11.88 4.26 5.37
N ARG A 202 -12.89 4.10 4.50
CA ARG A 202 -13.00 4.87 3.25
C ARG A 202 -13.16 6.36 3.49
N GLU A 203 -14.01 6.74 4.44
CA GLU A 203 -14.21 8.15 4.75
C GLU A 203 -12.94 8.78 5.35
N CYS A 204 -12.24 8.05 6.23
CA CYS A 204 -10.93 8.45 6.74
C CYS A 204 -9.90 8.58 5.62
N ALA A 205 -9.78 7.59 4.72
CA ALA A 205 -8.82 7.59 3.62
C ALA A 205 -9.06 8.74 2.65
N LYS A 206 -10.32 9.07 2.34
CA LYS A 206 -10.70 10.20 1.51
C LYS A 206 -10.26 11.52 2.11
N VAL A 207 -10.49 11.71 3.41
CA VAL A 207 -10.07 12.92 4.13
C VAL A 207 -8.55 13.01 4.24
N LEU A 208 -7.87 11.90 4.55
CA LEU A 208 -6.41 11.84 4.66
C LEU A 208 -5.73 12.08 3.30
N HIS A 209 -6.33 11.61 2.21
CA HIS A 209 -5.84 11.92 0.86
C HIS A 209 -5.86 13.43 0.57
N ASP A 210 -6.92 14.12 1.01
CA ASP A 210 -7.06 15.57 0.82
C ASP A 210 -6.01 16.43 1.54
N PHE A 211 -5.31 15.88 2.55
CA PHE A 211 -4.25 16.57 3.30
C PHE A 211 -2.88 16.48 2.64
N ASN A 212 -2.40 15.27 2.34
CA ASN A 212 -1.03 15.03 1.86
C ASN A 212 -0.94 14.08 0.66
N GLY A 213 -2.02 13.94 -0.11
CA GLY A 213 -2.09 12.95 -1.19
C GLY A 213 -2.23 11.51 -0.69
N GLY A 214 -2.43 11.30 0.61
CA GLY A 214 -2.64 10.00 1.23
C GLY A 214 -1.35 9.26 1.59
N ALA A 215 -0.20 9.91 1.50
CA ALA A 215 1.10 9.29 1.79
C ALA A 215 1.15 8.70 3.21
N SER A 216 0.64 9.43 4.22
CA SER A 216 0.61 8.94 5.61
C SER A 216 -0.29 7.72 5.80
N VAL A 217 -1.48 7.69 5.17
CA VAL A 217 -2.43 6.57 5.32
C VAL A 217 -1.96 5.33 4.57
N ILE A 218 -1.37 5.51 3.38
CA ILE A 218 -0.74 4.42 2.62
C ILE A 218 0.43 3.86 3.43
N GLY A 219 1.32 4.74 3.92
CA GLY A 219 2.44 4.33 4.76
C GLY A 219 1.98 3.57 6.00
N LEU A 220 0.95 4.05 6.69
CA LEU A 220 0.37 3.37 7.85
C LEU A 220 -0.21 1.99 7.49
N PHE A 221 -1.05 1.92 6.46
CA PHE A 221 -1.69 0.69 5.99
C PHE A 221 -0.66 -0.38 5.66
N VAL A 222 0.37 -0.02 4.89
CA VAL A 222 1.40 -0.97 4.51
C VAL A 222 2.33 -1.29 5.69
N ASN A 223 2.69 -0.33 6.55
CA ASN A 223 3.57 -0.57 7.71
C ASN A 223 2.95 -1.43 8.81
N GLN A 224 1.64 -1.31 9.02
CA GLN A 224 0.92 -2.00 10.08
C GLN A 224 0.16 -3.23 9.56
N HIS A 225 0.39 -3.63 8.32
CA HIS A 225 -0.26 -4.80 7.77
C HIS A 225 0.17 -6.06 8.52
N GLN A 226 -0.79 -6.89 8.93
CA GLN A 226 -0.53 -8.09 9.73
C GLN A 226 0.49 -9.03 9.06
N PHE A 227 0.32 -9.26 7.76
CA PHE A 227 1.25 -10.03 6.92
C PHE A 227 2.73 -9.65 7.11
N PHE A 228 3.08 -8.35 7.09
CA PHE A 228 4.48 -7.94 7.26
C PHE A 228 4.96 -8.06 8.71
N ILE A 229 4.07 -7.83 9.68
CA ILE A 229 4.40 -7.89 11.11
C ILE A 229 4.73 -9.34 11.48
N ASP A 230 3.83 -10.27 11.16
CA ASP A 230 3.96 -11.68 11.54
C ASP A 230 5.18 -12.30 10.84
N ARG A 231 5.42 -11.96 9.57
CA ARG A 231 6.53 -12.52 8.81
C ARG A 231 7.90 -11.98 9.24
N SER A 232 8.00 -10.71 9.64
CA SER A 232 9.25 -10.17 10.20
C SER A 232 9.75 -10.94 11.43
N GLN A 233 8.86 -11.66 12.12
CA GLN A 233 9.18 -12.50 13.28
C GLN A 233 9.51 -13.95 12.89
N LEU A 234 9.01 -14.44 11.73
CA LEU A 234 9.16 -15.83 11.27
C LEU A 234 10.32 -16.06 10.31
N ILE A 235 10.80 -15.02 9.61
CA ILE A 235 11.86 -15.11 8.58
C ILE A 235 13.17 -15.71 9.14
N THR A 236 13.43 -15.59 10.45
CA THR A 236 14.66 -16.08 11.07
C THR A 236 14.69 -17.58 11.38
N ASP A 237 13.55 -18.28 11.43
CA ASP A 237 13.47 -19.65 11.96
C ASP A 237 13.27 -20.74 10.88
N GLU A 238 12.75 -20.39 9.70
CA GLU A 238 12.31 -21.38 8.69
C GLU A 238 13.34 -21.71 7.60
N ALA A 239 14.44 -20.97 7.46
CA ALA A 239 15.34 -21.09 6.31
C ALA A 239 16.44 -22.15 6.42
N VAL A 240 16.31 -23.09 7.37
CA VAL A 240 17.19 -24.25 7.45
C VAL A 240 16.43 -25.46 6.94
N GLY A 241 16.18 -25.49 5.62
CA GLY A 241 15.77 -26.72 4.95
C GLY A 241 16.73 -27.87 5.25
N ASP A 242 16.22 -29.10 5.15
CA ASP A 242 16.97 -30.31 5.49
C ASP A 242 18.32 -30.36 4.73
N PRO A 243 19.48 -30.55 5.41
CA PRO A 243 20.78 -30.67 4.75
C PRO A 243 20.80 -31.67 3.60
N GLU A 244 20.00 -32.75 3.69
CA GLU A 244 19.90 -33.76 2.63
C GLU A 244 19.33 -33.18 1.31
N THR A 245 18.42 -32.20 1.40
CA THR A 245 17.84 -31.53 0.22
C THR A 245 18.89 -30.66 -0.47
N TRP A 246 19.74 -30.00 0.31
CA TRP A 246 20.84 -29.16 -0.18
C TRP A 246 21.96 -29.98 -0.82
N GLU A 247 22.26 -31.17 -0.28
CA GLU A 247 23.24 -32.08 -0.87
C GLU A 247 22.77 -32.63 -2.23
N ARG A 248 21.48 -33.00 -2.35
CA ARG A 248 20.89 -33.40 -3.65
C ARG A 248 20.95 -32.28 -4.68
N LEU A 249 20.74 -31.03 -4.26
CA LEU A 249 20.85 -29.84 -5.11
C LEU A 249 22.25 -29.68 -5.74
N ALA A 250 23.28 -30.11 -5.03
CA ALA A 250 24.68 -30.04 -5.48
C ALA A 250 25.07 -31.18 -6.44
N ASP A 251 24.30 -32.26 -6.53
CA ASP A 251 24.58 -33.41 -7.39
C ASP A 251 24.08 -33.16 -8.83
N PRO A 252 24.96 -33.12 -9.85
CA PRO A 252 24.54 -32.88 -11.22
C PRO A 252 23.66 -34.00 -11.80
N ASP A 253 23.77 -35.24 -11.31
CA ASP A 253 23.02 -36.40 -11.81
C ASP A 253 21.65 -36.56 -11.10
N ALA A 254 21.41 -35.82 -10.02
CA ALA A 254 20.12 -35.79 -9.34
C ALA A 254 19.04 -35.05 -10.15
N GLU A 255 17.78 -35.47 -10.00
CA GLU A 255 16.64 -34.81 -10.62
C GLU A 255 16.56 -33.32 -10.21
N PRO A 256 16.12 -32.44 -11.13
CA PRO A 256 16.02 -31.02 -10.83
C PRO A 256 15.10 -30.82 -9.62
N PRO A 257 15.59 -30.12 -8.58
CA PRO A 257 14.88 -30.00 -7.32
C PRO A 257 13.63 -29.13 -7.47
N GLY A 258 12.65 -29.38 -6.60
CA GLY A 258 11.51 -28.48 -6.41
C GLY A 258 11.94 -27.13 -5.82
N VAL A 259 10.99 -26.21 -5.72
CA VAL A 259 11.20 -24.93 -5.01
C VAL A 259 11.51 -25.22 -3.56
N GLU A 260 12.41 -24.43 -2.96
CA GLU A 260 12.70 -24.52 -1.55
C GLU A 260 11.39 -24.29 -0.73
N PRO A 261 11.06 -25.16 0.24
CA PRO A 261 9.75 -25.13 0.90
C PRO A 261 9.40 -23.80 1.59
N SER A 262 10.36 -23.12 2.23
CA SER A 262 10.11 -21.86 2.91
C SER A 262 9.76 -20.72 1.93
N LEU A 263 10.46 -20.66 0.79
CA LEU A 263 10.17 -19.73 -0.29
C LEU A 263 8.83 -20.07 -0.95
N GLN A 264 8.54 -21.36 -1.17
CA GLN A 264 7.27 -21.81 -1.73
C GLN A 264 6.08 -21.38 -0.86
N SER A 265 6.17 -21.66 0.44
CA SER A 265 5.13 -21.29 1.41
C SER A 265 4.90 -19.77 1.44
N LEU A 266 5.96 -18.97 1.40
CA LEU A 266 5.83 -17.52 1.36
C LEU A 266 5.13 -17.06 0.08
N VAL A 267 5.53 -17.56 -1.08
CA VAL A 267 4.97 -17.14 -2.37
C VAL A 267 3.49 -17.53 -2.47
N ASP A 268 3.10 -18.68 -1.93
CA ASP A 268 1.71 -19.12 -1.87
C ASP A 268 0.87 -18.25 -0.92
N GLU A 269 1.42 -17.89 0.25
CA GLU A 269 0.77 -16.96 1.17
C GLU A 269 0.61 -15.57 0.54
N VAL A 270 1.65 -15.05 -0.11
CA VAL A 270 1.61 -13.79 -0.85
C VAL A 270 0.51 -13.78 -1.89
N LYS A 271 0.32 -14.88 -2.63
CA LYS A 271 -0.74 -15.00 -3.62
C LYS A 271 -2.11 -14.74 -3.00
N VAL A 272 -2.41 -15.40 -1.88
CA VAL A 272 -3.69 -15.26 -1.17
C VAL A 272 -3.84 -13.85 -0.63
N VAL A 273 -2.84 -13.34 0.08
CA VAL A 273 -2.88 -12.02 0.72
C VAL A 273 -3.07 -10.90 -0.31
N VAL A 274 -2.31 -10.91 -1.41
CA VAL A 274 -2.43 -9.86 -2.44
C VAL A 274 -3.81 -9.91 -3.11
N GLN A 275 -4.38 -11.10 -3.32
CA GLN A 275 -5.73 -11.24 -3.88
C GLN A 275 -6.80 -10.69 -2.92
N GLU A 276 -6.76 -11.07 -1.64
CA GLU A 276 -7.71 -10.60 -0.64
C GLU A 276 -7.62 -9.08 -0.41
N GLU A 277 -6.39 -8.58 -0.21
CA GLU A 277 -6.14 -7.17 0.06
C GLU A 277 -6.46 -6.28 -1.14
N SER A 278 -6.35 -6.79 -2.38
CA SER A 278 -6.75 -6.02 -3.57
C SER A 278 -8.24 -5.61 -3.51
N GLY A 279 -9.11 -6.47 -2.97
CA GLY A 279 -10.52 -6.17 -2.77
C GLY A 279 -10.76 -5.13 -1.68
N ILE A 280 -10.04 -5.24 -0.56
CA ILE A 280 -10.09 -4.29 0.55
C ILE A 280 -9.61 -2.91 0.09
N ILE A 281 -8.50 -2.87 -0.65
CA ILE A 281 -7.89 -1.65 -1.18
C ILE A 281 -8.87 -0.94 -2.12
N LYS A 282 -9.51 -1.64 -3.06
CA LYS A 282 -10.51 -1.05 -3.98
C LYS A 282 -11.72 -0.49 -3.26
N ARG A 283 -12.19 -1.17 -2.21
CA ARG A 283 -13.35 -0.71 -1.43
C ARG A 283 -13.03 0.51 -0.58
N THR A 284 -11.81 0.58 -0.06
CA THR A 284 -11.43 1.53 0.98
C THR A 284 -10.79 2.80 0.42
N PHE A 285 -9.94 2.70 -0.60
CA PHE A 285 -9.15 3.84 -1.05
C PHE A 285 -9.75 4.48 -2.32
N PRO A 286 -9.94 5.80 -2.36
CA PRO A 286 -10.30 6.50 -3.59
C PRO A 286 -9.24 6.40 -4.70
N PHE A 287 -7.96 6.19 -4.33
CA PHE A 287 -6.80 6.06 -5.22
C PHE A 287 -6.15 4.69 -5.08
N TYR A 288 -6.94 3.64 -5.32
CA TYR A 288 -6.57 2.25 -5.07
C TYR A 288 -5.33 1.79 -5.85
N GLU A 289 -5.12 2.27 -7.09
CA GLU A 289 -3.96 1.93 -7.92
C GLU A 289 -2.61 2.27 -7.25
N GLN A 290 -2.52 3.47 -6.66
CA GLN A 290 -1.29 3.89 -5.99
C GLN A 290 -1.02 3.05 -4.74
N VAL A 291 -2.06 2.75 -3.96
CA VAL A 291 -1.95 1.95 -2.74
C VAL A 291 -1.54 0.52 -3.08
N LEU A 292 -2.18 -0.08 -4.09
CA LEU A 292 -1.85 -1.42 -4.56
C LEU A 292 -0.41 -1.48 -5.07
N GLY A 293 0.04 -0.49 -5.84
CA GLY A 293 1.42 -0.41 -6.32
C GLY A 293 2.43 -0.38 -5.16
N THR A 294 2.22 0.48 -4.16
CA THR A 294 3.10 0.55 -2.98
C THR A 294 3.07 -0.73 -2.14
N PHE A 295 1.89 -1.37 -2.02
CA PHE A 295 1.74 -2.63 -1.31
C PHE A 295 2.52 -3.76 -2.00
N VAL A 296 2.29 -3.95 -3.30
CA VAL A 296 2.99 -4.96 -4.12
C VAL A 296 4.49 -4.72 -4.12
N GLN A 297 4.94 -3.48 -4.29
CA GLN A 297 6.36 -3.13 -4.20
C GLN A 297 6.96 -3.59 -2.87
N ARG A 298 6.28 -3.36 -1.75
CA ARG A 298 6.80 -3.80 -0.46
C ARG A 298 6.80 -5.32 -0.30
N VAL A 299 5.76 -6.01 -0.79
CA VAL A 299 5.72 -7.48 -0.77
C VAL A 299 6.93 -8.06 -1.49
N PHE A 300 7.25 -7.55 -2.69
CA PHE A 300 8.40 -8.03 -3.46
C PHE A 300 9.73 -7.63 -2.82
N GLN A 301 9.90 -6.35 -2.46
CA GLN A 301 11.19 -5.79 -1.99
C GLN A 301 11.53 -6.12 -0.53
N GLN A 302 10.55 -6.47 0.32
CA GLN A 302 10.80 -6.79 1.72
C GLN A 302 10.53 -8.25 2.02
N SER A 303 9.38 -8.79 1.65
CA SER A 303 9.03 -10.17 2.02
C SER A 303 9.72 -11.20 1.11
N ILE A 304 9.51 -11.09 -0.22
CA ILE A 304 10.06 -12.04 -1.18
C ILE A 304 11.57 -11.89 -1.28
N GLN A 305 12.08 -10.65 -1.38
CA GLN A 305 13.51 -10.39 -1.48
C GLN A 305 14.31 -10.94 -0.30
N GLN A 306 13.90 -10.70 0.95
CA GLN A 306 14.64 -11.19 2.12
C GLN A 306 14.68 -12.72 2.17
N GLN A 307 13.58 -13.39 1.84
CA GLN A 307 13.55 -14.85 1.78
C GLN A 307 14.37 -15.40 0.60
N LEU A 308 14.30 -14.76 -0.57
CA LEU A 308 15.10 -15.14 -1.72
C LEU A 308 16.61 -15.00 -1.43
N GLU A 309 17.02 -13.89 -0.83
CA GLU A 309 18.42 -13.65 -0.42
C GLU A 309 18.90 -14.74 0.52
N LEU A 310 18.11 -15.08 1.53
CA LEU A 310 18.45 -16.10 2.52
C LEU A 310 18.60 -17.50 1.90
N VAL A 311 17.66 -17.90 1.03
CA VAL A 311 17.70 -19.16 0.30
C VAL A 311 18.90 -19.22 -0.65
N LEU A 312 19.19 -18.14 -1.37
CA LEU A 312 20.30 -18.09 -2.32
C LEU A 312 21.67 -18.03 -1.64
N ASP A 313 21.80 -17.32 -0.53
CA ASP A 313 23.04 -17.31 0.27
C ASP A 313 23.33 -18.70 0.83
N LYS A 314 22.29 -19.40 1.30
CA LYS A 314 22.41 -20.79 1.73
C LYS A 314 22.83 -21.69 0.57
N ALA A 315 22.17 -21.59 -0.59
CA ALA A 315 22.50 -22.37 -1.77
C ALA A 315 23.95 -22.13 -2.23
N ASN A 316 24.41 -20.88 -2.20
CA ASN A 316 25.76 -20.49 -2.56
C ASN A 316 26.82 -21.05 -1.59
N SER A 317 26.48 -21.19 -0.30
CA SER A 317 27.36 -21.85 0.68
C SER A 317 27.55 -23.35 0.44
N VAL A 318 26.60 -23.98 -0.26
CA VAL A 318 26.61 -25.41 -0.55
C VAL A 318 27.41 -25.69 -1.82
N SER A 319 27.00 -25.16 -2.97
CA SER A 319 27.74 -25.29 -4.23
C SER A 319 27.31 -24.27 -5.27
N SER A 320 28.18 -24.01 -6.24
CA SER A 320 27.85 -23.15 -7.39
C SER A 320 26.65 -23.68 -8.18
N LEU A 321 26.53 -25.01 -8.34
CA LEU A 321 25.39 -25.64 -9.01
C LEU A 321 24.08 -25.49 -8.21
N ALA A 322 24.13 -25.69 -6.90
CA ALA A 322 22.96 -25.54 -6.02
C ALA A 322 22.40 -24.11 -6.10
N PHE A 323 23.28 -23.11 -6.11
CA PHE A 323 22.89 -21.71 -6.34
C PHE A 323 22.16 -21.51 -7.67
N LEU A 324 22.74 -21.99 -8.78
CA LEU A 324 22.17 -21.79 -10.13
C LEU A 324 20.79 -22.48 -10.27
N ARG A 325 20.65 -23.70 -9.76
CA ARG A 325 19.38 -24.44 -9.75
C ARG A 325 18.32 -23.78 -8.86
N SER A 326 18.71 -23.34 -7.67
CA SER A 326 17.81 -22.63 -6.75
C SER A 326 17.33 -21.32 -7.36
N LEU A 327 18.23 -20.57 -7.99
CA LEU A 327 17.91 -19.32 -8.69
C LEU A 327 16.91 -19.54 -9.82
N GLN A 328 17.15 -20.53 -10.68
CA GLN A 328 16.25 -20.83 -11.80
C GLN A 328 14.85 -21.22 -11.32
N THR A 329 14.79 -22.07 -10.29
CA THR A 329 13.51 -22.59 -9.75
C THR A 329 12.74 -21.48 -9.02
N ALA A 330 13.42 -20.66 -8.22
CA ALA A 330 12.84 -19.49 -7.59
C ALA A 330 12.28 -18.50 -8.62
N ARG A 331 13.04 -18.23 -9.69
CA ARG A 331 12.60 -17.34 -10.78
C ARG A 331 11.36 -17.87 -11.49
N ALA A 332 11.31 -19.17 -11.79
CA ALA A 332 10.14 -19.78 -12.40
C ALA A 332 8.90 -19.67 -11.51
N TYR A 333 9.05 -19.93 -10.20
CA TYR A 333 7.94 -19.88 -9.25
C TYR A 333 7.39 -18.47 -9.04
N ILE A 334 8.26 -17.49 -8.82
CA ILE A 334 7.86 -16.09 -8.62
C ILE A 334 7.27 -15.51 -9.92
N SER A 335 7.76 -15.94 -11.10
CA SER A 335 7.13 -15.58 -12.38
C SER A 335 5.71 -16.14 -12.48
N SER A 336 5.49 -17.39 -12.06
CA SER A 336 4.14 -17.98 -12.02
C SER A 336 3.22 -17.22 -11.07
N LEU A 337 3.71 -16.75 -9.92
CA LEU A 337 2.95 -15.87 -9.02
C LEU A 337 2.51 -14.60 -9.76
N VAL A 338 3.41 -13.94 -10.49
CA VAL A 338 3.08 -12.72 -11.23
C VAL A 338 2.01 -12.98 -12.28
N ASP A 339 2.12 -14.08 -13.02
CA ASP A 339 1.13 -14.47 -14.02
C ASP A 339 -0.23 -14.79 -13.38
N ASP A 340 -0.25 -15.46 -12.23
CA ASP A 340 -1.45 -15.73 -11.46
C ASP A 340 -2.13 -14.45 -10.95
N LEU A 341 -1.35 -13.48 -10.45
CA LEU A 341 -1.87 -12.20 -9.99
C LEU A 341 -2.44 -11.38 -11.15
N LYS A 342 -1.80 -11.41 -12.32
CA LYS A 342 -2.31 -10.79 -13.55
C LYS A 342 -3.61 -11.45 -14.03
N ALA A 343 -3.65 -12.79 -14.01
CA ALA A 343 -4.83 -13.55 -14.41
C ALA A 343 -6.03 -13.30 -13.48
N HIS A 344 -5.79 -13.06 -12.19
CA HIS A 344 -6.83 -12.68 -11.24
C HIS A 344 -7.40 -11.28 -11.49
N GLY A 345 -6.67 -10.34 -12.11
CA GLY A 345 -7.17 -8.98 -12.33
C GLY A 345 -7.05 -8.04 -11.11
N LEU A 346 -6.76 -8.59 -9.92
CA LEU A 346 -6.61 -7.88 -8.64
C LEU A 346 -7.78 -6.93 -8.38
N THR A 347 -7.52 -5.62 -8.31
CA THR A 347 -8.52 -4.58 -8.11
C THR A 347 -9.57 -4.61 -9.22
N GLU A 348 -9.24 -4.95 -10.46
CA GLU A 348 -10.20 -4.96 -11.57
C GLU A 348 -11.00 -6.27 -11.71
N HIS A 349 -10.78 -7.27 -10.85
CA HIS A 349 -11.54 -8.52 -10.88
C HIS A 349 -13.06 -8.27 -10.89
N PRO A 350 -13.84 -8.90 -11.80
CA PRO A 350 -13.47 -10.01 -12.71
C PRO A 350 -12.92 -9.57 -14.07
N ASP A 351 -12.76 -8.26 -14.31
CA ASP A 351 -12.18 -7.74 -15.54
C ASP A 351 -10.65 -7.95 -15.55
N THR A 352 -10.04 -7.81 -16.73
CA THR A 352 -8.59 -7.97 -16.90
C THR A 352 -7.81 -6.92 -16.11
N ILE A 353 -6.64 -7.30 -15.59
CA ILE A 353 -5.74 -6.39 -14.86
C ILE A 353 -5.46 -5.10 -15.65
N SER A 354 -5.39 -3.97 -14.95
CA SER A 354 -4.96 -2.69 -15.53
C SER A 354 -3.53 -2.78 -16.07
N SER A 355 -3.28 -2.13 -17.22
CA SER A 355 -1.93 -2.06 -17.82
C SER A 355 -0.90 -1.49 -16.86
N GLN A 356 -1.29 -0.54 -15.99
CA GLN A 356 -0.37 0.07 -15.04
C GLN A 356 0.03 -0.93 -13.95
N THR A 357 -0.93 -1.66 -13.37
CA THR A 357 -0.67 -2.65 -12.33
C THR A 357 0.14 -3.83 -12.87
N ALA A 358 -0.15 -4.28 -14.09
CA ALA A 358 0.62 -5.32 -14.77
C ALA A 358 2.10 -4.90 -14.95
N MET A 359 2.34 -3.67 -15.40
CA MET A 359 3.69 -3.12 -15.51
C MET A 359 4.41 -3.05 -14.16
N VAL A 360 3.70 -2.71 -13.07
CA VAL A 360 4.31 -2.70 -11.72
C VAL A 360 4.73 -4.11 -11.30
N LEU A 361 3.89 -5.13 -11.53
CA LEU A 361 4.24 -6.52 -11.22
C LEU A 361 5.45 -7.00 -12.03
N ASP A 362 5.50 -6.68 -13.33
CA ASP A 362 6.63 -7.01 -14.19
C ASP A 362 7.91 -6.32 -13.74
N GLN A 363 7.84 -5.03 -13.42
CA GLN A 363 8.98 -4.29 -12.90
C GLN A 363 9.48 -4.87 -11.59
N GLN A 364 8.60 -5.25 -10.66
CA GLN A 364 9.01 -5.85 -9.40
C GLN A 364 9.66 -7.23 -9.57
N LEU A 365 9.20 -8.02 -10.54
CA LEU A 365 9.85 -9.28 -10.91
C LEU A 365 11.25 -9.03 -11.47
N GLU A 366 11.40 -8.07 -12.39
CA GLU A 366 12.70 -7.74 -12.98
C GLU A 366 13.67 -7.21 -11.91
N ASP A 367 13.25 -6.23 -11.12
CA ASP A 367 14.06 -5.60 -10.07
C ASP A 367 14.62 -6.63 -9.07
N LEU A 368 13.82 -7.63 -8.71
CA LEU A 368 14.20 -8.70 -7.80
C LEU A 368 15.38 -9.54 -8.34
N PHE A 369 15.44 -9.75 -9.67
CA PHE A 369 16.43 -10.63 -10.29
C PHE A 369 17.63 -9.92 -10.92
N ILE A 370 17.57 -8.60 -11.16
CA ILE A 370 18.69 -7.80 -11.70
C ILE A 370 20.04 -8.09 -11.00
N PRO A 371 20.12 -8.13 -9.65
CA PRO A 371 21.39 -8.38 -8.97
C PRO A 371 21.99 -9.76 -9.29
N TYR A 372 21.16 -10.77 -9.51
CA TYR A 372 21.59 -12.15 -9.74
C TYR A 372 21.86 -12.46 -11.21
N LEU A 373 21.25 -11.73 -12.14
CA LEU A 373 21.50 -11.88 -13.58
C LEU A 373 22.87 -11.31 -13.99
N THR A 374 23.39 -10.35 -13.23
CA THR A 374 24.72 -9.77 -13.45
C THR A 374 25.80 -10.80 -13.08
N GLY A 375 26.51 -11.32 -14.08
CA GLY A 375 27.53 -12.37 -13.88
C GLY A 375 27.00 -13.81 -13.88
N TYR A 376 25.68 -14.01 -14.02
CA TYR A 376 25.07 -15.34 -14.14
C TYR A 376 25.71 -16.17 -15.26
N SER A 377 25.90 -15.57 -16.44
CA SER A 377 26.43 -16.30 -17.62
C SER A 377 27.88 -16.76 -17.44
N GLU A 378 28.70 -16.02 -16.69
CA GLU A 378 30.07 -16.40 -16.39
C GLU A 378 30.11 -17.52 -15.34
N ARG A 379 29.29 -17.41 -14.30
CA ARG A 379 29.13 -18.44 -13.26
C ARG A 379 28.62 -19.76 -13.84
N GLU A 380 27.60 -19.71 -14.69
CA GLU A 380 27.04 -20.88 -15.38
C GLU A 380 28.10 -21.56 -16.26
N LYS A 381 28.84 -20.79 -17.06
CA LYS A 381 29.94 -21.32 -17.89
C LYS A 381 31.06 -21.95 -17.06
N GLY A 382 31.43 -21.31 -15.94
CA GLY A 382 32.42 -21.84 -15.01
C GLY A 382 32.01 -23.19 -14.44
N ASN A 383 30.79 -23.26 -13.88
CA ASN A 383 30.23 -24.48 -13.32
C ASN A 383 30.12 -25.61 -14.39
N LEU A 384 29.63 -25.31 -15.60
CA LEU A 384 29.60 -26.28 -16.69
C LEU A 384 30.99 -26.76 -17.10
N GLY A 385 31.99 -25.87 -17.11
CA GLY A 385 33.37 -26.22 -17.42
C GLY A 385 34.01 -27.16 -16.38
N GLU A 386 33.70 -26.93 -15.10
CA GLU A 386 34.15 -27.77 -13.99
C GLU A 386 33.53 -29.17 -14.05
N GLN A 387 32.21 -29.24 -14.25
CA GLN A 387 31.51 -30.51 -14.44
C GLN A 387 32.02 -31.24 -15.69
N TYR A 388 32.18 -30.55 -16.81
CA TYR A 388 32.75 -31.16 -18.01
C TYR A 388 34.14 -31.75 -17.78
N THR A 389 35.00 -31.05 -17.02
CA THR A 389 36.34 -31.52 -16.70
C THR A 389 36.31 -32.75 -15.80
N SER A 390 35.44 -32.80 -14.79
CA SER A 390 35.30 -33.97 -13.90
C SER A 390 34.78 -35.19 -14.65
N LEU A 391 33.76 -35.02 -15.51
CA LEU A 391 33.25 -36.09 -16.38
C LEU A 391 34.32 -36.59 -17.37
N LEU A 392 35.08 -35.69 -17.98
CA LEU A 392 36.16 -36.06 -18.90
C LEU A 392 37.27 -36.84 -18.17
N PHE A 393 37.59 -36.45 -16.92
CA PHE A 393 38.54 -37.17 -16.09
C PHE A 393 38.06 -38.58 -15.75
N LYS A 394 36.79 -38.75 -15.35
CA LYS A 394 36.17 -40.07 -15.13
C LYS A 394 36.28 -40.95 -16.37
N PHE A 395 35.92 -40.40 -17.53
CA PHE A 395 36.00 -41.08 -18.83
C PHE A 395 37.44 -41.49 -19.18
N ALA A 396 38.39 -40.57 -19.07
CA ALA A 396 39.80 -40.82 -19.37
C ALA A 396 40.37 -41.91 -18.44
N THR A 397 40.05 -41.85 -17.15
CA THR A 397 40.47 -42.84 -16.14
C THR A 397 39.92 -44.23 -16.46
N PHE A 398 38.63 -44.33 -16.78
CA PHE A 398 38.00 -45.59 -17.17
C PHE A 398 38.66 -46.25 -18.40
N HIS A 399 38.89 -45.47 -19.46
CA HIS A 399 39.53 -45.98 -20.68
C HIS A 399 41.00 -46.36 -20.48
N ALA A 400 41.70 -45.63 -19.62
CA ALA A 400 43.08 -45.96 -19.29
C ALA A 400 43.19 -47.22 -18.42
N ARG A 401 42.19 -47.52 -17.58
CA ARG A 401 42.06 -48.81 -16.86
C ARG A 401 41.71 -49.97 -17.81
N ARG A 402 40.82 -49.78 -18.79
CA ARG A 402 40.45 -50.85 -19.77
C ARG A 402 41.60 -51.29 -20.68
N LYS A 403 42.55 -50.41 -21.01
CA LYS A 403 43.74 -50.78 -21.80
C LYS A 403 44.70 -51.74 -21.06
N LYS A 404 44.40 -52.13 -19.81
CA LYS A 404 45.26 -52.94 -18.94
C LYS A 404 44.99 -54.46 -18.97
N THR A 405 44.15 -55.01 -19.85
CA THR A 405 44.03 -56.48 -19.99
C THR A 405 45.23 -57.02 -20.81
N PRO A 406 46.17 -57.76 -20.22
CA PRO A 406 47.49 -57.96 -20.82
C PRO A 406 47.51 -59.18 -21.76
N THR A 407 47.98 -58.97 -22.99
CA THR A 407 48.79 -59.99 -23.67
C THR A 407 50.24 -59.75 -23.26
N THR A 408 50.89 -60.83 -22.83
CA THR A 408 52.20 -60.92 -22.18
C THR A 408 53.28 -60.09 -22.91
N PHE A 409 54.13 -59.35 -22.17
CA PHE A 409 55.31 -58.51 -22.55
C PHE A 409 55.24 -56.98 -22.38
N ILE A 410 54.09 -56.33 -22.13
CA ILE A 410 53.99 -54.85 -22.02
C ILE A 410 53.98 -54.32 -20.57
N SER A 411 54.44 -55.10 -19.58
CA SER A 411 54.33 -54.77 -18.15
C SER A 411 55.10 -53.52 -17.70
N SER A 412 56.20 -53.13 -18.36
CA SER A 412 56.94 -51.89 -18.04
C SER A 412 56.28 -50.62 -18.60
N LEU A 413 55.63 -50.71 -19.77
CA LEU A 413 54.85 -49.59 -20.35
C LEU A 413 53.54 -49.36 -19.58
N ALA A 414 52.95 -50.45 -19.05
CA ALA A 414 51.80 -50.39 -18.16
C ALA A 414 52.10 -49.65 -16.84
N LYS A 415 53.34 -49.74 -16.32
CA LYS A 415 53.80 -48.95 -15.16
C LYS A 415 53.87 -47.46 -15.48
N SER A 416 54.52 -47.06 -16.58
CA SER A 416 54.56 -45.65 -16.98
C SER A 416 53.17 -45.05 -17.26
N GLY A 417 52.25 -45.82 -17.86
CA GLY A 417 50.87 -45.38 -18.03
C GLY A 417 50.11 -45.23 -16.71
N SER A 418 50.43 -46.06 -15.71
CA SER A 418 49.86 -45.96 -14.36
C SER A 418 50.41 -44.76 -13.58
N GLU A 419 51.70 -44.45 -13.72
CA GLU A 419 52.35 -43.28 -13.13
C GLU A 419 51.84 -41.97 -13.73
N LEU A 420 51.61 -41.93 -15.05
CA LEU A 420 51.01 -40.76 -15.71
C LEU A 420 49.56 -40.51 -15.25
N LEU A 421 48.77 -41.56 -15.02
CA LEU A 421 47.43 -41.42 -14.44
C LEU A 421 47.48 -40.97 -12.98
N ALA A 422 48.41 -41.50 -12.18
CA ALA A 422 48.61 -41.07 -10.80
C ALA A 422 49.02 -39.59 -10.75
N SER A 423 49.91 -39.16 -11.66
CA SER A 423 50.32 -37.76 -11.81
C SER A 423 49.19 -36.87 -12.31
N ALA A 424 48.38 -37.32 -13.29
CA ALA A 424 47.20 -36.58 -13.76
C ALA A 424 46.11 -36.47 -12.68
N ARG A 425 45.94 -37.51 -11.86
CA ARG A 425 45.07 -37.52 -10.68
C ARG A 425 45.57 -36.54 -9.62
N GLU A 426 46.86 -36.58 -9.29
CA GLU A 426 47.46 -35.66 -8.32
C GLU A 426 47.38 -34.21 -8.80
N ALA A 427 47.58 -33.96 -10.10
CA ALA A 427 47.39 -32.65 -10.71
C ALA A 427 45.92 -32.17 -10.65
N TYR A 428 44.95 -33.09 -10.83
CA TYR A 428 43.53 -32.78 -10.70
C TYR A 428 43.14 -32.49 -9.25
N MET A 429 43.58 -33.31 -8.29
CA MET A 429 43.35 -33.09 -6.86
C MET A 429 44.01 -31.80 -6.37
N ASN A 430 45.25 -31.54 -6.78
CA ASN A 430 45.92 -30.26 -6.49
C ASN A 430 45.16 -29.07 -7.11
N ARG A 431 44.54 -29.25 -8.28
CA ARG A 431 43.72 -28.21 -8.89
C ARG A 431 42.46 -27.95 -8.06
N LEU A 432 41.77 -29.00 -7.62
CA LEU A 432 40.62 -28.93 -6.70
C LEU A 432 41.00 -28.30 -5.35
N ASP A 433 42.19 -28.60 -4.82
CA ASP A 433 42.72 -28.01 -3.58
C ASP A 433 43.13 -26.53 -3.74
N SER A 434 43.56 -26.14 -4.95
CA SER A 434 44.00 -24.77 -5.26
C SER A 434 42.87 -23.81 -5.64
N SER A 435 41.66 -24.33 -5.85
CA SER A 435 40.49 -23.54 -6.23
C SER A 435 39.59 -23.34 -5.01
N ASP A 436 38.96 -22.17 -4.92
CA ASP A 436 38.08 -21.79 -3.82
C ASP A 436 36.71 -22.50 -3.91
N PHE A 437 36.72 -23.84 -3.93
CA PHE A 437 35.50 -24.65 -3.92
C PHE A 437 34.93 -24.78 -2.52
N THR A 438 33.59 -24.80 -2.43
CA THR A 438 32.92 -25.19 -1.21
C THR A 438 33.19 -26.67 -0.90
N PRO A 439 33.16 -27.09 0.39
CA PRO A 439 33.42 -28.48 0.77
C PRO A 439 32.52 -29.48 0.03
N THR A 440 31.23 -29.16 -0.10
CA THR A 440 30.26 -30.01 -0.81
C THR A 440 30.53 -30.05 -2.32
N GLN A 441 30.90 -28.92 -2.94
CA GLN A 441 31.25 -28.88 -4.37
C GLN A 441 32.50 -29.71 -4.67
N ARG A 442 33.49 -29.67 -3.77
CA ARG A 442 34.68 -30.52 -3.85
C ARG A 442 34.29 -32.00 -3.75
N ASP A 443 33.50 -32.38 -2.75
CA ASP A 443 33.11 -33.78 -2.54
C ASP A 443 32.33 -34.34 -3.73
N VAL A 444 31.44 -33.53 -4.32
CA VAL A 444 30.72 -33.87 -5.56
C VAL A 444 31.68 -34.00 -6.75
N LEU A 445 32.63 -33.08 -6.93
CA LEU A 445 33.60 -33.20 -8.03
C LEU A 445 34.50 -34.42 -7.87
N VAL A 446 34.85 -34.79 -6.64
CA VAL A 446 35.62 -36.01 -6.34
C VAL A 446 34.78 -37.26 -6.59
N SER A 447 33.51 -37.29 -6.17
CA SER A 447 32.60 -38.42 -6.44
C SER A 447 32.37 -38.59 -7.94
N LEU A 448 32.15 -37.50 -8.68
CA LEU A 448 32.03 -37.48 -10.14
C LEU A 448 33.30 -37.97 -10.83
N SER A 449 34.48 -37.69 -10.26
CA SER A 449 35.76 -38.16 -10.80
C SER A 449 35.98 -39.68 -10.66
N GLY A 450 35.10 -40.37 -9.91
CA GLY A 450 35.03 -41.83 -9.82
C GLY A 450 35.88 -42.45 -8.71
N ASP A 451 36.25 -41.69 -7.69
CA ASP A 451 37.13 -42.16 -6.60
C ASP A 451 36.40 -42.90 -5.46
N VAL A 452 35.06 -42.98 -5.45
CA VAL A 452 34.29 -43.59 -4.35
C VAL A 452 33.98 -45.08 -4.52
N ASP A 453 34.07 -45.65 -5.73
CA ASP A 453 33.58 -47.03 -5.98
C ASP A 453 34.64 -48.13 -6.07
N ASP A 454 35.93 -47.87 -5.78
CA ASP A 454 36.98 -48.90 -5.88
C ASP A 454 37.44 -49.49 -4.51
N GLN A 455 36.74 -49.21 -3.40
CA GLN A 455 36.99 -49.89 -2.11
C GLN A 455 35.98 -50.99 -1.75
N SER A 456 34.97 -51.24 -2.59
CA SER A 456 34.00 -52.32 -2.39
C SER A 456 33.75 -53.10 -3.67
N SER A 457 34.76 -53.85 -4.13
CA SER A 457 34.61 -55.09 -4.93
C SER A 457 35.93 -55.85 -4.99
#